data_AF-A0A352DAE5-F1
#
_entry.id   AF-A0A352DAE5-F1
#
_cell.length_a   1.000
_cell.length_b   1.000
_cell.length_c   1.000
_cell.angle_alpha   90.00
_cell.angle_beta   90.00
_cell.angle_gamma   90.00
#
_symmetry.space_group_name_H-M   'P 1'
#
loop_
_entity.id
_entity.type
_entity.pdbx_description
1 polymer ?
#
loop_
_entity_poly.entity_id
_entity_poly.type
_entity_poly.pdbx_seq_one_letter_code
_entity_poly.pdbx_strand_id
1 'polypeptide(L)'
;MSEVPLKHEILLYRCGCSHCDTAEKELKRLADLHGASLDIRQVKKEGVYDGWTTPMVYVNGVKITSYALSPQKWEKALSAPLERKKLRGEIVDLRCYEKNGAKGPAHQKCAELCVMEIKLPMGLLTAEGELYQFAANREGGALYEELKQRIGAQVEIAGEVYQWESKRTLTAREMNRL
;
A
#
# COMPACT_ATOMS: atom_id res chain seq x y z
N MET A 1 -27.02 1.89 4.40
CA MET A 1 -25.72 1.83 5.09
C MET A 1 -25.12 3.22 4.97
N SER A 2 -24.87 3.91 6.09
CA SER A 2 -24.20 5.22 6.06
C SER A 2 -22.85 5.06 5.35
N GLU A 3 -22.59 5.82 4.29
CA GLU A 3 -21.29 5.83 3.66
C GLU A 3 -20.25 6.29 4.69
N VAL A 4 -19.40 5.37 5.13
CA VAL A 4 -18.26 5.70 5.97
C VAL A 4 -17.44 6.75 5.21
N PRO A 5 -17.11 7.91 5.80
CA PRO A 5 -16.29 8.91 5.10
C PRO A 5 -14.94 8.31 4.69
N LEU A 6 -14.48 8.65 3.48
CA LEU A 6 -13.11 8.34 3.08
C LEU A 6 -12.13 9.08 3.99
N LYS A 7 -11.14 8.35 4.51
CA LYS A 7 -10.06 8.92 5.31
C LYS A 7 -8.75 8.30 4.91
N HIS A 8 -7.68 9.08 4.98
CA HIS A 8 -6.34 8.55 4.82
C HIS A 8 -5.98 7.60 5.97
N GLU A 9 -5.15 6.62 5.67
CA GLU A 9 -4.55 5.69 6.62
C GLU A 9 -3.05 5.99 6.71
N ILE A 10 -2.60 6.38 7.90
CA ILE A 10 -1.19 6.60 8.23
C ILE A 10 -0.69 5.38 9.01
N LEU A 11 0.45 4.84 8.60
CA LEU A 11 1.15 3.80 9.35
C LEU A 11 2.56 4.27 9.66
N LEU A 12 2.88 4.33 10.96
CA LEU A 12 4.20 4.67 11.48
C LEU A 12 4.87 3.42 12.07
N TYR A 13 5.99 3.01 11.49
CA TYR A 13 6.94 2.15 12.20
C TYR A 13 7.95 3.01 12.95
N ARG A 14 8.08 2.80 14.26
CA ARG A 14 8.95 3.57 15.14
C ARG A 14 9.79 2.69 16.06
N CYS A 15 10.97 3.20 16.46
CA CYS A 15 11.71 2.68 17.62
C CYS A 15 11.54 3.64 18.81
N GLY A 16 12.19 3.34 19.94
CA GLY A 16 12.13 4.15 21.16
C GLY A 16 13.04 5.40 21.18
N CYS A 17 13.48 5.93 20.04
CA CYS A 17 14.35 7.11 20.02
C CYS A 17 13.57 8.43 19.95
N SER A 18 14.19 9.53 20.40
CA SER A 18 13.60 10.88 20.38
C SER A 18 13.18 11.36 18.98
N HIS A 19 13.90 10.94 17.93
CA HIS A 19 13.52 11.22 16.54
C HIS A 19 12.15 10.61 16.19
N CYS A 20 11.89 9.39 16.66
CA CYS A 20 10.59 8.74 16.46
C CYS A 20 9.49 9.37 17.32
N ASP A 21 9.81 9.85 18.53
CA ASP A 21 8.83 10.58 19.37
C ASP A 21 8.39 11.88 18.70
N THR A 22 9.33 12.59 18.07
CA THR A 22 9.03 13.81 17.31
C THR A 22 8.15 13.49 16.10
N ALA A 23 8.46 12.42 15.37
CA ALA A 23 7.65 11.96 14.25
C ALA A 23 6.23 11.58 14.67
N GLU A 24 6.07 10.83 15.76
CA GLU A 24 4.77 10.42 16.27
C GLU A 24 3.91 11.64 16.67
N LYS A 25 4.50 12.60 17.41
CA LYS A 25 3.79 13.81 17.82
C LYS A 25 3.25 14.57 16.61
N GLU A 26 4.07 14.71 15.57
CA GLU A 26 3.68 15.44 14.38
C GLU A 26 2.66 14.67 13.52
N LEU A 27 2.80 13.35 13.41
CA LEU A 27 1.81 12.53 12.71
C LEU A 27 0.46 12.49 13.42
N LYS A 28 0.44 12.55 14.76
CA LYS A 28 -0.82 12.72 15.52
C LYS A 28 -1.49 14.05 15.16
N ARG A 29 -0.74 15.15 15.17
CA ARG A 29 -1.22 16.47 14.76
C ARG A 29 -1.80 16.46 13.34
N LEU A 30 -1.08 15.86 12.39
CA LEU A 30 -1.52 15.76 11.00
C LEU A 30 -2.72 14.82 10.82
N ALA A 31 -2.78 13.72 11.57
CA ALA A 31 -3.91 12.81 11.54
C ALA A 31 -5.20 13.53 11.98
N ASP A 32 -5.13 14.28 13.08
CA ASP A 32 -6.26 15.07 13.58
C ASP A 32 -6.67 16.16 12.57
N LEU A 33 -5.69 16.89 12.01
CA LEU A 33 -5.95 17.96 11.04
C LEU A 33 -6.62 17.47 9.76
N HIS A 34 -6.22 16.29 9.27
CA HIS A 34 -6.72 15.73 8.01
C HIS A 34 -7.83 14.68 8.21
N GLY A 35 -8.29 14.44 9.44
CA GLY A 35 -9.24 13.37 9.75
C GLY A 35 -8.73 11.97 9.38
N ALA A 36 -7.42 11.76 9.34
CA ALA A 36 -6.79 10.51 8.98
C ALA A 36 -6.73 9.55 10.19
N SER A 37 -6.71 8.25 9.91
CA SER A 37 -6.37 7.25 10.92
C SER A 37 -4.86 7.11 11.05
N LEU A 38 -4.38 6.82 12.26
CA LEU A 38 -2.96 6.62 12.56
C LEU A 38 -2.76 5.30 13.30
N ASP A 39 -2.03 4.38 12.67
CA ASP A 39 -1.53 3.14 13.28
C ASP A 39 -0.03 3.28 13.58
N ILE A 40 0.38 2.88 14.78
CA ILE A 40 1.75 3.03 15.28
C ILE A 40 2.28 1.66 15.68
N ARG A 41 3.39 1.26 15.07
CA ARG A 41 4.04 -0.03 15.29
C ARG A 41 5.44 0.16 15.85
N GLN A 42 5.62 -0.27 17.09
CA GLN A 42 6.92 -0.32 17.75
C GLN A 42 7.76 -1.46 17.16
N VAL A 43 8.98 -1.17 16.72
CA VAL A 43 9.98 -2.17 16.31
C VAL A 43 11.16 -2.17 17.28
N LYS A 44 11.76 -3.34 17.50
CA LYS A 44 12.95 -3.48 18.35
C LYS A 44 14.13 -2.75 17.70
N LYS A 45 14.95 -2.08 18.51
CA LYS A 45 16.18 -1.37 18.08
C LYS A 45 17.30 -2.34 17.66
N GLU A 46 17.19 -3.61 18.04
CA GLU A 46 18.19 -4.64 17.78
C GLU A 46 17.98 -5.26 16.40
N GLY A 47 18.99 -5.08 15.55
CA GLY A 47 19.05 -5.61 14.20
C GLY A 47 18.85 -4.51 13.16
N VAL A 48 19.83 -4.38 12.25
CA VAL A 48 19.58 -3.82 10.93
C VAL A 48 18.58 -4.77 10.27
N TYR A 49 17.29 -4.50 10.45
CA TYR A 49 16.24 -5.19 9.69
C TYR A 49 16.40 -4.70 8.25
N ASP A 50 17.13 -5.45 7.42
CA ASP A 50 17.24 -5.27 5.96
C ASP A 50 17.64 -3.86 5.44
N GLY A 51 18.32 -3.04 6.24
CA GLY A 51 18.67 -1.66 5.84
C GLY A 51 17.55 -0.63 6.03
N TRP A 52 16.58 -0.90 6.91
CA TRP A 52 15.44 -0.02 7.17
C TRP A 52 15.75 0.95 8.34
N THR A 53 15.48 2.25 8.13
CA THR A 53 15.66 3.29 9.16
C THR A 53 14.31 3.81 9.65
N THR A 54 14.01 3.68 10.94
CA THR A 54 12.84 4.32 11.57
C THR A 54 13.10 5.82 11.81
N PRO A 55 12.08 6.68 11.78
CA PRO A 55 10.66 6.35 11.57
C PRO A 55 10.34 6.09 10.11
N MET A 56 9.43 5.15 9.86
CA MET A 56 8.92 4.88 8.53
C MET A 56 7.44 5.20 8.48
N VAL A 57 7.10 6.20 7.69
CA VAL A 57 5.73 6.65 7.51
C VAL A 57 5.22 6.17 6.17
N TYR A 58 4.06 5.53 6.20
CA TYR A 58 3.27 5.17 5.05
C TYR A 58 1.96 5.95 5.08
N VAL A 59 1.49 6.37 3.91
CA VAL A 59 0.15 6.91 3.70
C VAL A 59 -0.53 6.04 2.64
N ASN A 60 -1.66 5.42 2.98
CA ASN A 60 -2.43 4.51 2.11
C ASN A 60 -1.54 3.47 1.39
N GLY A 61 -0.61 2.86 2.14
CA GLY A 61 0.32 1.85 1.63
C GLY A 61 1.56 2.37 0.90
N VAL A 62 1.67 3.68 0.64
CA VAL A 62 2.86 4.28 0.01
C VAL A 62 3.84 4.76 1.08
N LYS A 63 5.09 4.30 1.04
CA LYS A 63 6.17 4.82 1.90
C LYS A 63 6.48 6.27 1.54
N ILE A 64 6.22 7.20 2.46
CA ILE A 64 6.45 8.63 2.26
C ILE A 64 7.84 9.06 2.75
N THR A 65 8.28 8.52 3.89
CA THR A 65 9.53 8.93 4.54
C THR A 65 10.77 8.36 3.82
N SER A 66 11.72 9.26 3.56
CA SER A 66 13.15 8.96 3.33
C SER A 66 13.93 9.21 4.63
N TYR A 67 15.25 8.99 4.68
CA TYR A 67 16.09 9.00 5.90
C TYR A 67 15.95 10.19 6.89
N ALA A 68 15.20 11.26 6.57
CA ALA A 68 14.94 12.43 7.41
C ALA A 68 13.44 12.67 7.67
N LEU A 69 13.12 13.26 8.83
CA LEU A 69 11.76 13.73 9.14
C LEU A 69 11.38 14.87 8.19
N SER A 70 10.19 14.78 7.58
CA SER A 70 9.67 15.84 6.71
C SER A 70 8.16 15.97 6.87
N PRO A 71 7.71 16.74 7.89
CA PRO A 71 6.29 17.00 8.12
C PRO A 71 5.57 17.55 6.90
N GLN A 72 6.22 18.45 6.15
CA GLN A 72 5.66 19.03 4.94
C GLN A 72 5.38 17.96 3.87
N LYS A 73 6.24 16.95 3.76
CA LYS A 73 6.04 15.84 2.83
C LYS A 73 4.87 14.95 3.27
N TRP A 74 4.72 14.71 4.57
CA TRP A 74 3.60 13.94 5.12
C TRP A 74 2.27 14.67 4.92
N GLU A 75 2.23 15.97 5.19
CA GLU A 75 1.06 16.82 4.98
C GLU A 75 0.66 16.87 3.50
N LYS A 76 1.64 17.04 2.60
CA LYS A 76 1.40 16.94 1.15
C LYS A 76 0.82 15.58 0.76
N ALA A 77 1.30 14.48 1.35
CA ALA A 77 0.77 13.15 1.10
C ALA A 77 -0.68 12.99 1.60
N LEU A 78 -1.02 13.59 2.73
CA LEU A 78 -2.38 13.62 3.28
C LEU A 78 -3.33 14.57 2.54
N SER A 79 -2.81 15.38 1.63
CA SER A 79 -3.58 16.26 0.76
C SER A 79 -3.76 15.68 -0.64
N ALA A 80 -3.16 14.52 -0.93
CA ALA A 80 -3.21 13.90 -2.25
C ALA A 80 -4.53 13.13 -2.46
N PRO A 81 -5.01 12.99 -3.71
CA PRO A 81 -6.32 12.41 -3.99
C PRO A 81 -6.50 11.00 -3.43
N LEU A 82 -7.65 10.79 -2.78
CA LEU A 82 -8.15 9.51 -2.29
C LEU A 82 -9.59 9.34 -2.75
N GLU A 83 -9.85 8.32 -3.57
CA GLU A 83 -11.14 8.14 -4.25
C GLU A 83 -11.62 6.70 -4.15
N ARG A 84 -12.93 6.48 -4.13
CA ARG A 84 -13.49 5.13 -4.34
C ARG A 84 -13.60 4.84 -5.83
N LYS A 85 -13.08 3.69 -6.25
CA LYS A 85 -13.22 3.21 -7.63
C LYS A 85 -13.60 1.74 -7.67
N LYS A 86 -14.26 1.38 -8.77
CA LYS A 86 -14.46 0.01 -9.20
C LYS A 86 -13.58 -0.20 -10.44
N LEU A 87 -12.56 -1.04 -10.32
CA LEU A 87 -11.56 -1.26 -11.35
C LEU A 87 -11.61 -2.71 -11.82
N ARG A 88 -11.35 -2.93 -13.10
CA ARG A 88 -11.27 -4.27 -13.71
C ARG A 88 -9.88 -4.48 -14.26
N GLY A 89 -9.35 -5.68 -14.11
CA GLY A 89 -8.02 -5.99 -14.63
C GLY A 89 -7.47 -7.33 -14.18
N GLU A 90 -6.23 -7.57 -14.59
CA GLU A 90 -5.45 -8.73 -14.20
C GLU A 90 -4.69 -8.47 -12.90
N ILE A 91 -4.70 -9.42 -11.98
CA ILE A 91 -3.80 -9.40 -10.82
C ILE A 91 -2.41 -9.81 -11.31
N VAL A 92 -1.41 -8.94 -11.17
CA VAL A 92 -0.04 -9.17 -11.67
C VAL A 92 1.01 -9.12 -10.56
N ASP A 93 2.11 -9.85 -10.75
CA ASP A 93 3.36 -9.63 -10.01
C ASP A 93 3.98 -8.33 -10.51
N LEU A 94 4.15 -7.35 -9.62
CA LEU A 94 4.59 -6.02 -10.03
C LEU A 94 6.02 -6.02 -10.55
N ARG A 95 6.92 -6.77 -9.92
CA ARG A 95 8.34 -6.77 -10.29
C ARG A 95 8.55 -7.30 -11.70
N CYS A 96 7.92 -8.43 -12.03
CA CYS A 96 8.01 -9.03 -13.35
C CYS A 96 7.31 -8.15 -14.38
N TYR A 97 6.09 -7.68 -14.09
CA TYR A 97 5.37 -6.81 -15.02
C TYR A 97 6.15 -5.51 -15.32
N GLU A 98 6.66 -4.81 -14.31
CA GLU A 98 7.44 -3.59 -14.51
C GLU A 98 8.77 -3.84 -15.24
N LYS A 99 9.40 -4.99 -15.01
CA LYS A 99 10.70 -5.31 -15.62
C LYS A 99 10.60 -5.72 -17.09
N ASN A 100 9.60 -6.53 -17.45
CA ASN A 100 9.52 -7.13 -18.78
C ASN A 100 8.10 -7.33 -19.32
N GLY A 101 7.08 -6.76 -18.67
CA GLY A 101 5.69 -6.82 -19.11
C GLY A 101 5.03 -8.20 -18.95
N ALA A 102 5.63 -9.10 -18.18
CA ALA A 102 5.12 -10.45 -17.97
C ALA A 102 3.75 -10.43 -17.26
N LYS A 103 2.79 -11.16 -17.86
CA LYS A 103 1.39 -11.29 -17.43
C LYS A 103 0.72 -12.46 -18.16
N GLY A 104 -0.52 -12.76 -17.79
CA GLY A 104 -1.37 -13.76 -18.41
C GLY A 104 -1.03 -15.20 -18.01
N PRO A 105 -1.74 -16.19 -18.60
CA PRO A 105 -1.65 -17.60 -18.20
C PRO A 105 -0.24 -18.18 -18.24
N ALA A 106 0.60 -17.73 -19.19
CA ALA A 106 1.97 -18.19 -19.33
C ALA A 106 2.87 -17.79 -18.14
N HIS A 107 2.54 -16.70 -17.42
CA HIS A 107 3.32 -16.21 -16.28
C HIS A 107 2.74 -16.60 -14.92
N GLN A 108 1.51 -17.13 -14.87
CA GLN A 108 0.77 -17.38 -13.63
C GLN A 108 1.56 -18.19 -12.59
N LYS A 109 2.10 -19.38 -12.95
CA LYS A 109 2.84 -20.23 -12.00
C LYS A 109 4.10 -19.57 -11.44
N CYS A 110 4.77 -18.74 -12.25
CA CYS A 110 5.96 -18.00 -11.79
C CYS A 110 5.55 -16.87 -10.84
N ALA A 111 4.46 -16.17 -11.16
CA ALA A 111 3.89 -15.13 -10.32
C ALA A 111 3.39 -15.68 -8.97
N GLU A 112 2.76 -16.86 -8.95
CA GLU A 112 2.35 -17.56 -7.72
C GLU A 112 3.54 -17.78 -6.78
N LEU A 113 4.65 -18.32 -7.28
CA LEU A 113 5.87 -18.51 -6.48
C LEU A 113 6.42 -17.18 -5.94
N CYS A 114 6.50 -16.16 -6.79
CA CYS A 114 7.00 -14.85 -6.40
C CYS A 114 6.16 -14.17 -5.31
N VAL A 115 4.84 -14.23 -5.45
CA VAL A 115 3.90 -13.61 -4.51
C VAL A 115 3.81 -14.40 -3.21
N MET A 116 3.72 -15.74 -3.30
CA MET A 116 3.47 -16.59 -2.15
C MET A 116 4.74 -16.88 -1.36
N GLU A 117 5.87 -17.13 -2.02
CA GLU A 117 7.12 -17.55 -1.36
C GLU A 117 8.08 -16.37 -1.16
N ILE A 118 8.26 -15.54 -2.18
CA ILE A 118 9.21 -14.41 -2.16
C ILE A 118 8.56 -13.13 -1.59
N LYS A 119 7.23 -13.15 -1.38
CA LYS A 119 6.44 -12.03 -0.83
C LYS A 119 6.61 -10.74 -1.66
N LEU A 120 6.71 -10.87 -2.98
CA LEU A 120 6.80 -9.72 -3.87
C LEU A 120 5.46 -8.96 -3.95
N PRO A 121 5.50 -7.63 -4.19
CA PRO A 121 4.29 -6.82 -4.35
C PRO A 121 3.43 -7.26 -5.55
N MET A 122 2.11 -7.18 -5.37
CA MET A 122 1.11 -7.39 -6.42
C MET A 122 0.39 -6.10 -6.80
N GLY A 123 -0.18 -6.08 -8.01
CA GLY A 123 -1.06 -5.01 -8.44
C GLY A 123 -2.17 -5.47 -9.36
N LEU A 124 -3.06 -4.55 -9.70
CA LEU A 124 -4.10 -4.72 -10.71
C LEU A 124 -3.66 -3.95 -11.97
N LEU A 125 -3.56 -4.66 -13.09
CA LEU A 125 -3.33 -4.09 -14.41
C LEU A 125 -4.65 -3.99 -15.17
N THR A 126 -5.12 -2.78 -15.45
CA THR A 126 -6.35 -2.57 -16.22
C THR A 126 -6.14 -2.84 -17.72
N ALA A 127 -7.24 -3.00 -18.46
CA ALA A 127 -7.20 -3.20 -19.91
C ALA A 127 -6.58 -2.00 -20.65
N GLU A 128 -6.70 -0.80 -20.07
CA GLU A 128 -6.15 0.46 -20.56
C GLU A 128 -4.65 0.61 -20.24
N GLY A 129 -4.05 -0.36 -19.53
CA GLY A 129 -2.65 -0.36 -19.17
C GLY A 129 -2.30 0.41 -17.90
N GLU A 130 -3.30 0.77 -17.09
CA GLU A 130 -3.06 1.41 -15.81
C GLU A 130 -2.67 0.37 -14.74
N LEU A 131 -1.62 0.65 -13.98
CA LEU A 131 -1.12 -0.24 -12.93
C LEU A 131 -1.41 0.34 -11.54
N TYR A 132 -2.10 -0.44 -10.72
CA TYR A 132 -2.44 -0.09 -9.34
C TYR A 132 -1.80 -1.09 -8.39
N GLN A 133 -0.83 -0.66 -7.58
CA GLN A 133 -0.24 -1.53 -6.57
C GLN A 133 -1.26 -1.80 -5.47
N PHE A 134 -1.50 -3.05 -5.10
CA PHE A 134 -2.31 -3.32 -3.93
C PHE A 134 -1.59 -2.80 -2.68
N ALA A 135 -2.27 -1.96 -1.90
CA ALA A 135 -1.77 -1.52 -0.62
C ALA A 135 -1.65 -2.75 0.29
N ALA A 136 -0.42 -3.19 0.56
CA ALA A 136 -0.18 -4.25 1.51
C ALA A 136 -0.50 -3.69 2.91
N ASN A 137 -1.69 -3.97 3.43
CA ASN A 137 -1.81 -4.00 4.87
C ASN A 137 -0.93 -5.18 5.30
N ARG A 138 0.12 -4.93 6.08
CA ARG A 138 1.08 -5.99 6.43
C ARG A 138 0.41 -7.12 7.24
N GLU A 139 -0.76 -6.84 7.81
CA GLU A 139 -1.72 -7.80 8.36
C GLU A 139 -2.75 -8.19 7.30
N GLY A 140 -2.29 -8.73 6.17
CA GLY A 140 -3.08 -9.17 5.01
C GLY A 140 -4.54 -9.38 5.37
N GLY A 141 -5.38 -8.38 5.09
CA GLY A 141 -6.81 -8.52 5.31
C GLY A 141 -7.24 -9.78 4.55
N ALA A 142 -8.30 -10.47 4.99
CA ALA A 142 -8.73 -11.71 4.35
C ALA A 142 -8.80 -11.59 2.81
N LEU A 143 -9.17 -10.41 2.32
CA LEU A 143 -9.18 -10.06 0.90
C LEU A 143 -7.79 -10.00 0.24
N TYR A 144 -6.76 -9.48 0.90
CA TYR A 144 -5.40 -9.45 0.36
C TYR A 144 -4.83 -10.87 0.21
N GLU A 145 -5.08 -11.75 1.19
CA GLU A 145 -4.71 -13.16 1.06
C GLU A 145 -5.49 -13.86 -0.06
N GLU A 146 -6.77 -13.51 -0.25
CA GLU A 146 -7.56 -14.01 -1.37
C GLU A 146 -7.01 -13.52 -2.73
N LEU A 147 -6.53 -12.27 -2.81
CA LEU A 147 -5.89 -11.73 -4.02
C LEU A 147 -4.62 -12.52 -4.39
N LYS A 148 -3.81 -12.94 -3.41
CA LYS A 148 -2.61 -13.76 -3.67
C LYS A 148 -2.94 -15.06 -4.37
N GLN A 149 -4.03 -15.71 -3.95
CA GLN A 149 -4.49 -16.98 -4.53
C GLN A 149 -5.08 -16.82 -5.95
N ARG A 150 -5.17 -15.58 -6.45
CA ARG A 150 -5.79 -15.22 -7.73
C ARG A 150 -4.84 -14.49 -8.67
N ILE A 151 -3.54 -14.53 -8.40
CA ILE A 151 -2.54 -13.97 -9.32
C ILE A 151 -2.74 -14.51 -10.74
N GLY A 152 -2.67 -13.65 -11.74
CA GLY A 152 -2.97 -13.94 -13.15
C GLY A 152 -4.47 -13.96 -13.52
N ALA A 153 -5.38 -13.88 -12.54
CA ALA A 153 -6.82 -13.86 -12.82
C ALA A 153 -7.34 -12.47 -13.20
N GLN A 154 -8.39 -12.45 -14.01
CA GLN A 154 -9.20 -11.26 -14.26
C GLN A 154 -10.21 -11.08 -13.13
N VAL A 155 -10.24 -9.89 -12.55
CA VAL A 155 -11.11 -9.55 -11.42
C VAL A 155 -11.70 -8.16 -11.55
N GLU A 156 -12.77 -7.90 -10.82
CA GLU A 156 -13.26 -6.57 -10.54
C GLU A 156 -13.06 -6.26 -9.05
N ILE A 157 -12.36 -5.17 -8.75
CA ILE A 157 -12.07 -4.71 -7.39
C ILE A 157 -12.78 -3.39 -7.13
N ALA A 158 -13.59 -3.33 -6.09
CA ALA A 158 -14.04 -2.06 -5.52
C ALA A 158 -13.14 -1.71 -4.33
N GLY A 159 -12.65 -0.48 -4.30
CA GLY A 159 -11.69 -0.08 -3.29
C GLY A 159 -11.33 1.39 -3.34
N GLU A 160 -10.32 1.73 -2.56
CA GLU A 160 -9.81 3.09 -2.42
C GLU A 160 -8.54 3.24 -3.22
N VAL A 161 -8.52 4.21 -4.12
CA VAL A 161 -7.38 4.55 -4.96
C VAL A 161 -6.71 5.79 -4.38
N TYR A 162 -5.41 5.67 -4.14
CA TYR A 162 -4.57 6.77 -3.69
C TYR A 162 -3.47 7.03 -4.72
N GLN A 163 -3.32 8.29 -5.12
CA GLN A 163 -2.28 8.73 -6.06
C GLN A 163 -1.24 9.56 -5.31
N TRP A 164 0.00 9.07 -5.27
CA TRP A 164 1.14 9.82 -4.75
C TRP A 164 2.28 9.82 -5.74
N GLU A 165 2.64 11.00 -6.25
CA GLU A 165 3.65 11.15 -7.31
C GLU A 165 3.31 10.20 -8.48
N SER A 166 4.23 9.34 -8.92
CA SER A 166 3.99 8.35 -9.97
C SER A 166 3.29 7.07 -9.49
N LYS A 167 3.06 6.90 -8.19
CA LYS A 167 2.50 5.68 -7.63
C LYS A 167 0.99 5.76 -7.46
N ARG A 168 0.33 4.69 -7.87
CA ARG A 168 -1.09 4.43 -7.60
C ARG A 168 -1.18 3.23 -6.67
N THR A 169 -1.83 3.40 -5.54
CA THR A 169 -2.20 2.27 -4.68
C THR A 169 -3.70 2.03 -4.71
N LEU A 170 -4.07 0.76 -4.53
CA LEU A 170 -5.44 0.29 -4.42
C LEU A 170 -5.58 -0.48 -3.11
N THR A 171 -6.34 0.06 -2.17
CA THR A 171 -6.81 -0.67 -1.00
C THR A 171 -8.10 -1.38 -1.38
N ALA A 172 -8.02 -2.69 -1.64
CA ALA A 172 -9.18 -3.49 -1.99
C ALA A 172 -10.15 -3.58 -0.81
N ARG A 173 -11.44 -3.35 -1.07
CA ARG A 173 -12.53 -3.50 -0.09
C ARG A 173 -13.46 -4.65 -0.47
N GLU A 174 -13.67 -4.86 -1.76
CA GLU A 174 -14.45 -5.97 -2.32
C GLU A 174 -13.81 -6.49 -3.61
N MET A 175 -14.02 -7.76 -3.90
CA MET A 175 -13.57 -8.40 -5.14
C MET A 175 -14.67 -9.30 -5.71
N ASN A 176 -14.91 -9.17 -7.01
CA ASN A 176 -15.75 -10.06 -7.79
C ASN A 176 -14.92 -10.75 -8.87
N ARG A 177 -15.25 -12.01 -9.15
CA ARG A 177 -14.70 -12.74 -10.30
C ARG A 177 -15.37 -12.25 -11.58
N LEU A 178 -14.62 -12.25 -12.67
CA LEU A 178 -15.11 -11.97 -14.02
C LEU A 178 -15.31 -13.25 -14.83
#